data_AF-A0A519WJ58-F1
#
_entry.id   AF-A0A519WJ58-F1
#
_cell.length_a   1.000
_cell.length_b   1.000
_cell.length_c   1.000
_cell.angle_alpha   90.00
_cell.angle_beta   90.00
_cell.angle_gamma   90.00
#
_symmetry.space_group_name_H-M   'P 1'
#
loop_
_entity.id
_entity.type
_entity.pdbx_description
1 polymer ?
#
loop_
_entity_poly.entity_id
_entity_poly.type
_entity_poly.pdbx_seq_one_letter_code
_entity_poly.pdbx_strand_id
1 'polypeptide(L)'
;MENQQISAVTELDRSNYKTKIFSGGHMIYADEPESMGGTDEGMNPYALILASLGACTAITIRMYADRKKISLESIRVDLVFSSTNAENRQSTITRNLTLTGDLTSDERVRLLNIADKCPIHKLLENPITIITTEGNITELI
;
A
#
# COMPACT_ATOMS: atom_id res chain seq x y z
N MET A 1 -17.03 10.74 -8.96
CA MET A 1 -15.87 10.83 -8.06
C MET A 1 -14.98 11.86 -8.69
N GLU A 2 -14.84 13.03 -8.06
CA GLU A 2 -13.91 14.05 -8.55
C GLU A 2 -12.53 13.43 -8.71
N ASN A 3 -11.86 13.77 -9.81
CA ASN A 3 -10.47 13.43 -10.05
C ASN A 3 -9.62 14.21 -9.03
N GLN A 4 -9.60 13.74 -7.79
CA GLN A 4 -8.71 14.31 -6.80
C GLN A 4 -7.31 13.79 -7.10
N GLN A 5 -6.52 14.66 -7.71
CA GLN A 5 -5.11 14.40 -7.93
C GLN A 5 -4.43 14.16 -6.57
N ILE A 6 -3.77 13.02 -6.43
CA ILE A 6 -2.98 12.68 -5.25
C ILE A 6 -1.52 12.95 -5.61
N SER A 7 -0.82 13.73 -4.79
CA SER A 7 0.60 14.02 -4.95
C SER A 7 1.40 13.60 -3.73
N ALA A 8 2.65 13.26 -3.95
CA ALA A 8 3.65 13.10 -2.91
C ALA A 8 4.95 13.77 -3.37
N VAL A 9 5.64 14.42 -2.45
CA VAL A 9 6.97 15.00 -2.68
C VAL A 9 7.95 14.21 -1.83
N THR A 10 9.01 13.72 -2.45
CA THR A 10 10.08 12.98 -1.77
C THR A 10 11.38 13.75 -1.89
N GLU A 11 12.03 13.99 -0.76
CA GLU A 11 13.30 14.70 -0.66
C GLU A 11 14.37 13.79 -0.04
N LEU A 12 15.56 13.82 -0.62
CA LEU A 12 16.78 13.20 -0.09
C LEU A 12 17.90 14.23 -0.24
N ASP A 13 18.62 14.52 0.86
CA ASP A 13 19.71 15.49 0.86
C ASP A 13 21.09 14.83 0.70
N ARG A 14 21.92 14.83 1.75
CA ARG A 14 23.17 14.06 1.83
C ARG A 14 23.06 12.88 2.80
N SER A 15 21.86 12.60 3.31
CA SER A 15 21.55 11.40 4.06
C SER A 15 21.82 10.14 3.23
N ASN A 16 22.29 9.08 3.88
CA ASN A 16 22.48 7.80 3.21
C ASN A 16 21.12 7.13 3.00
N TYR A 17 20.52 7.31 1.82
CA TYR A 17 19.26 6.70 1.35
C TYR A 17 17.98 6.99 2.15
N LYS A 18 18.06 7.62 3.32
CA LYS A 18 16.90 8.12 4.06
C LYS A 18 16.24 9.29 3.34
N THR A 19 14.94 9.18 3.08
CA THR A 19 14.10 10.18 2.41
C THR A 19 13.02 10.71 3.34
N LYS A 20 12.65 11.99 3.16
CA LYS A 20 11.43 12.59 3.71
C LYS A 20 10.35 12.56 2.64
N ILE A 21 9.17 12.01 2.96
CA ILE A 21 8.04 11.93 2.05
C ILE A 21 6.89 12.75 2.61
N PHE A 22 6.37 13.69 1.82
CA PHE A 22 5.26 14.57 2.18
C PHE A 22 4.05 14.32 1.29
N SER A 23 2.87 14.18 1.89
CA SER A 23 1.59 14.10 1.15
C SER A 23 0.42 14.51 2.05
N GLY A 24 -0.49 15.35 1.54
CA GLY A 24 -1.73 15.71 2.25
C GLY A 24 -1.52 16.34 3.64
N GLY A 25 -0.39 17.02 3.89
CA GLY A 25 -0.05 17.58 5.20
C GLY A 25 0.60 16.59 6.19
N HIS A 26 0.90 15.36 5.75
CA HIS A 26 1.59 14.34 6.54
C HIS A 26 3.03 14.16 6.05
N MET A 27 3.89 13.66 6.95
CA MET A 27 5.28 13.30 6.64
C MET A 27 5.60 11.91 7.17
N ILE A 28 6.29 11.11 6.36
CA ILE A 28 6.88 9.83 6.76
C ILE A 28 8.34 9.75 6.27
N TYR A 29 9.12 8.86 6.87
CA TYR A 29 10.44 8.48 6.35
C TYR A 29 10.35 7.19 5.52
N ALA A 30 11.10 7.14 4.43
CA ALA A 30 11.49 5.88 3.78
C ALA A 30 13.00 5.77 3.79
N ASP A 31 13.51 4.55 3.95
CA ASP A 31 14.95 4.33 4.09
C ASP A 31 15.34 2.93 3.68
N GLU A 32 16.60 2.73 3.32
CA GLU A 32 17.18 1.41 3.14
C GLU A 32 17.75 0.90 4.49
N PRO A 33 17.86 -0.42 4.69
CA PRO A 33 18.50 -0.95 5.89
C PRO A 33 20.00 -0.65 5.89
N GLU A 34 20.64 -0.71 7.07
CA GLU A 34 22.09 -0.52 7.23
C GLU A 34 22.91 -1.45 6.30
N SER A 35 22.44 -2.67 6.06
CA SER A 35 23.09 -3.64 5.16
C SER A 35 23.18 -3.19 3.71
N MET A 36 22.33 -2.24 3.30
CA MET A 36 22.33 -1.59 1.98
C MET A 36 22.91 -0.17 2.05
N GLY A 37 23.47 0.21 3.19
CA GLY A 37 24.08 1.52 3.44
C GLY A 37 23.11 2.60 3.91
N GLY A 38 21.83 2.28 4.16
CA GLY A 38 20.87 3.23 4.72
C GLY A 38 21.00 3.40 6.23
N THR A 39 20.03 4.06 6.85
CA THR A 39 20.03 4.33 8.31
C THR A 39 19.00 3.52 9.09
N ASP A 40 18.17 2.71 8.41
CA ASP A 40 17.09 1.90 9.01
C ASP A 40 16.09 2.72 9.85
N GLU A 41 15.90 4.01 9.51
CA GLU A 41 15.02 4.93 10.24
C GLU A 41 13.62 5.06 9.62
N GLY A 42 13.33 4.28 8.58
CA GLY A 42 12.08 4.28 7.84
C GLY A 42 11.81 2.94 7.14
N MET A 43 10.58 2.76 6.67
CA MET A 43 10.27 1.60 5.84
C MET A 43 11.02 1.68 4.51
N ASN A 44 11.53 0.55 4.02
CA ASN A 44 12.04 0.51 2.65
C ASN A 44 10.91 0.72 1.63
N PRO A 45 11.24 1.14 0.39
CA PRO A 45 10.23 1.45 -0.62
C PRO A 45 9.27 0.28 -0.93
N TYR A 46 9.74 -0.97 -0.93
CA TYR A 46 8.86 -2.14 -1.12
C TYR A 46 7.86 -2.28 0.03
N ALA A 47 8.31 -2.10 1.27
CA ALA A 47 7.45 -2.13 2.45
C ALA A 47 6.40 -1.02 2.41
N LEU A 48 6.70 0.16 1.85
CA LEU A 48 5.71 1.22 1.63
C LEU A 48 4.61 0.84 0.62
N ILE A 49 4.96 0.14 -0.46
CA ILE A 49 3.96 -0.39 -1.40
C ILE A 49 3.05 -1.40 -0.69
N LEU A 50 3.63 -2.31 0.10
CA LEU A 50 2.86 -3.27 0.90
C LEU A 50 1.98 -2.57 1.94
N ALA A 51 2.49 -1.56 2.63
CA ALA A 51 1.74 -0.77 3.60
C ALA A 51 0.53 -0.08 2.95
N SER A 52 0.72 0.51 1.76
CA SER A 52 -0.36 1.11 0.96
C SER A 52 -1.46 0.09 0.61
N LEU A 53 -1.07 -1.09 0.11
CA LEU A 53 -2.02 -2.17 -0.20
C LEU A 53 -2.74 -2.69 1.06
N GLY A 54 -2.03 -2.87 2.16
CA GLY A 54 -2.57 -3.34 3.43
C GLY A 54 -3.58 -2.37 4.00
N ALA A 55 -3.25 -1.08 4.05
CA ALA A 55 -4.14 -0.02 4.50
C ALA A 55 -5.41 0.03 3.63
N CYS A 56 -5.26 0.07 2.29
CA CYS A 56 -6.38 0.14 1.37
C CYS A 56 -7.32 -1.07 1.50
N THR A 57 -6.75 -2.27 1.70
CA THR A 57 -7.50 -3.50 1.95
C THR A 57 -8.31 -3.41 3.24
N ALA A 58 -7.67 -3.09 4.37
CA ALA A 58 -8.32 -3.01 5.66
C ALA A 58 -9.45 -1.97 5.69
N ILE A 59 -9.20 -0.77 5.13
CA ILE A 59 -10.21 0.29 4.99
C ILE A 59 -11.41 -0.20 4.19
N THR A 60 -11.17 -0.87 3.06
CA THR A 60 -12.25 -1.35 2.18
C THR A 60 -13.11 -2.42 2.86
N ILE A 61 -12.49 -3.35 3.58
CA ILE A 61 -13.20 -4.38 4.36
C ILE A 61 -14.03 -3.73 5.47
N ARG A 62 -13.43 -2.80 6.24
CA ARG A 62 -14.12 -2.06 7.31
C ARG A 62 -15.34 -1.30 6.78
N MET A 63 -15.18 -0.51 5.71
CA MET A 63 -16.29 0.21 5.08
C MET A 63 -17.43 -0.72 4.66
N TYR A 64 -17.11 -1.91 4.13
CA TYR A 64 -18.13 -2.89 3.77
C TYR A 64 -18.85 -3.45 4.99
N ALA A 65 -18.10 -3.84 6.03
CA ALA A 65 -18.64 -4.39 7.27
C ALA A 65 -19.61 -3.39 7.93
N ASP A 66 -19.19 -2.12 8.06
CA ASP A 66 -19.99 -1.07 8.69
C ASP A 66 -21.29 -0.83 7.92
N ARG A 67 -21.22 -0.75 6.58
CA ARG A 67 -22.41 -0.59 5.71
C ARG A 67 -23.37 -1.77 5.84
N LYS A 68 -22.86 -2.98 6.03
CA LYS A 68 -23.66 -4.20 6.18
C LYS A 68 -24.02 -4.51 7.64
N LYS A 69 -23.56 -3.69 8.58
CA LYS A 69 -23.72 -3.89 10.03
C LYS A 69 -23.19 -5.24 10.51
N ILE A 70 -22.08 -5.69 9.92
CA ILE A 70 -21.39 -6.92 10.31
C ILE A 70 -20.55 -6.62 11.58
N SER A 71 -20.62 -7.49 12.59
CA SER A 71 -19.93 -7.36 13.88
C SER A 71 -18.42 -7.65 13.80
N LEU A 72 -17.71 -6.99 12.88
CA LEU A 72 -16.27 -7.07 12.72
C LEU A 72 -15.58 -6.15 13.72
N GLU A 73 -14.73 -6.70 14.58
CA GLU A 73 -14.03 -5.94 15.63
C GLU A 73 -12.67 -5.43 15.14
N SER A 74 -11.84 -6.32 14.56
CA SER A 74 -10.51 -5.95 14.09
C SER A 74 -10.08 -6.70 12.83
N ILE A 75 -9.15 -6.09 12.11
CA ILE A 75 -8.58 -6.58 10.86
C ILE A 75 -7.06 -6.47 10.99
N ARG A 76 -6.35 -7.58 10.75
CA ARG A 76 -4.91 -7.58 10.52
C ARG A 76 -4.62 -8.07 9.12
N VAL A 77 -3.72 -7.38 8.43
CA VAL A 77 -3.29 -7.69 7.07
C VAL A 77 -1.79 -7.92 7.10
N ASP A 78 -1.37 -9.18 6.94
CA ASP A 78 0.04 -9.53 6.78
C ASP A 78 0.35 -9.68 5.29
N LEU A 79 1.42 -9.04 4.83
CA LEU A 79 1.79 -8.98 3.42
C LEU A 79 3.26 -9.36 3.23
N VAL A 80 3.53 -10.15 2.19
CA VAL A 80 4.88 -10.55 1.82
C VAL A 80 5.05 -10.34 0.32
N PHE A 81 6.10 -9.61 -0.06
CA PHE A 81 6.55 -9.52 -1.44
C PHE A 81 7.64 -10.57 -1.70
N SER A 82 7.48 -11.33 -2.78
CA SER A 82 8.47 -12.29 -3.26
C SER A 82 8.85 -11.96 -4.69
N SER A 83 10.12 -11.64 -4.92
CA SER A 83 10.65 -11.42 -6.26
C SER A 83 10.92 -12.75 -6.95
N THR A 84 10.29 -12.94 -8.10
CA THR A 84 10.72 -13.77 -9.22
C THR A 84 11.07 -15.24 -8.96
N ASN A 85 10.17 -16.11 -9.42
CA ASN A 85 10.54 -17.44 -9.92
C ASN A 85 11.32 -17.23 -11.23
N ALA A 86 12.57 -17.69 -11.32
CA ALA A 86 13.52 -17.36 -12.39
C ALA A 86 12.99 -17.59 -13.82
N GLU A 87 11.99 -18.46 -13.97
CA GLU A 87 11.37 -18.83 -15.25
C GLU A 87 10.38 -17.77 -15.78
N ASN A 88 9.64 -17.08 -14.91
CA ASN A 88 8.44 -16.34 -15.33
C ASN A 88 8.52 -14.82 -15.13
N ARG A 89 9.62 -14.30 -14.56
CA ARG A 89 9.80 -12.87 -14.25
C ARG A 89 8.66 -12.23 -13.43
N GLN A 90 7.84 -13.05 -12.76
CA GLN A 90 6.65 -12.61 -12.04
C GLN A 90 6.96 -12.29 -10.58
N SER A 91 6.57 -11.10 -10.14
CA SER A 91 6.57 -10.74 -8.72
C SER A 91 5.24 -11.10 -8.08
N THR A 92 5.27 -11.61 -6.86
CA THR A 92 4.08 -12.05 -6.13
C THR A 92 3.96 -11.31 -4.80
N ILE A 93 2.77 -10.79 -4.50
CA ILE A 93 2.41 -10.32 -3.17
C ILE A 93 1.42 -11.31 -2.56
N THR A 94 1.81 -11.95 -1.46
CA THR A 94 0.93 -12.83 -0.69
C THR A 94 0.30 -12.04 0.45
N ARG A 95 -1.02 -12.14 0.59
CA ARG A 95 -1.79 -11.46 1.65
C ARG A 95 -2.48 -12.48 2.54
N ASN A 96 -2.29 -12.36 3.85
CA ASN A 96 -3.03 -13.09 4.86
C ASN A 96 -3.90 -12.13 5.69
N LEU A 97 -5.16 -12.50 5.92
CA LEU A 97 -6.13 -11.70 6.66
C LEU A 97 -6.56 -12.41 7.94
N THR A 98 -6.36 -11.74 9.07
CA THR A 98 -6.98 -12.15 10.33
C THR A 98 -8.15 -11.22 10.64
N LEU A 99 -9.35 -11.81 10.69
CA LEU A 99 -10.61 -11.11 10.98
C LEU A 99 -11.18 -11.60 12.30
N THR A 100 -11.34 -10.69 13.25
CA THR A 100 -11.86 -10.96 14.60
C THR A 100 -13.20 -10.28 14.80
N GLY A 101 -14.14 -10.99 15.41
CA GLY A 101 -15.51 -10.54 15.70
C GLY A 101 -16.50 -11.71 15.69
N ASP A 102 -17.75 -11.42 16.06
CA ASP A 102 -18.86 -12.38 15.94
C ASP A 102 -19.31 -12.45 14.47
N LEU A 103 -18.62 -13.31 13.71
CA LEU A 103 -18.77 -13.44 12.26
C LEU A 103 -19.28 -14.83 11.90
N THR A 104 -20.37 -14.87 11.15
CA THR A 104 -20.80 -16.10 10.48
C THR A 104 -19.79 -16.50 9.39
N SER A 105 -19.82 -17.78 9.00
CA SER A 105 -19.00 -18.30 7.90
C SER A 105 -19.25 -17.52 6.59
N ASP A 106 -20.50 -17.17 6.31
CA ASP A 106 -20.88 -16.42 5.10
C ASP A 106 -20.35 -14.99 5.12
N GLU A 107 -20.41 -14.30 6.26
CA GLU A 107 -19.83 -12.97 6.41
C GLU A 107 -18.32 -13.01 6.25
N ARG A 108 -17.64 -14.00 6.84
CA ARG A 108 -16.20 -14.18 6.67
C ARG A 108 -15.82 -14.35 5.20
N VAL A 109 -16.53 -15.21 4.46
CA VAL A 109 -16.31 -15.39 3.01
C VAL A 109 -16.54 -14.09 2.25
N ARG A 110 -17.62 -13.35 2.55
CA ARG A 110 -17.90 -12.06 1.92
C ARG A 110 -16.81 -11.03 2.19
N LEU A 111 -16.33 -10.92 3.43
CA LEU A 111 -15.26 -9.99 3.80
C LEU A 111 -13.95 -10.32 3.08
N LEU A 112 -13.60 -11.60 2.94
CA LEU A 112 -12.44 -12.03 2.15
C LEU A 112 -12.57 -11.62 0.68
N ASN A 113 -13.74 -11.84 0.06
CA ASN A 113 -13.97 -11.44 -1.35
C ASN A 113 -13.91 -9.92 -1.57
N ILE A 114 -14.17 -9.12 -0.54
CA ILE A 114 -14.09 -7.66 -0.60
C ILE A 114 -12.63 -7.17 -0.55
N ALA A 115 -11.71 -7.97 -0.02
CA ALA A 115 -10.31 -7.60 0.10
C ALA A 115 -9.64 -7.27 -1.25
N ASP A 116 -10.10 -7.87 -2.35
CA ASP A 116 -9.59 -7.64 -3.71
C ASP A 116 -10.29 -6.47 -4.44
N LYS A 117 -11.17 -5.74 -3.76
CA LYS A 117 -11.95 -4.66 -4.38
C LYS A 117 -11.39 -3.26 -4.11
N CYS A 118 -10.30 -3.18 -3.35
CA CYS A 118 -9.71 -1.91 -2.97
C CYS A 118 -8.99 -1.23 -4.15
N PRO A 119 -9.00 0.12 -4.24
CA PRO A 119 -8.37 0.85 -5.34
C PRO A 119 -6.89 0.51 -5.58
N ILE A 120 -6.09 0.32 -4.52
CA ILE A 120 -4.66 -0.01 -4.66
C ILE A 120 -4.45 -1.40 -5.24
N HIS A 121 -5.28 -2.38 -4.88
CA HIS A 121 -5.22 -3.71 -5.51
C HIS A 121 -5.45 -3.60 -7.02
N LYS A 122 -6.49 -2.86 -7.44
CA LYS A 122 -6.75 -2.61 -8.86
C LYS A 122 -5.60 -1.87 -9.54
N LEU A 123 -4.99 -0.89 -8.88
CA LEU A 123 -3.83 -0.19 -9.43
C LEU A 123 -2.68 -1.15 -9.74
N LEU A 124 -2.39 -2.09 -8.83
CA LEU A 124 -1.30 -3.07 -8.98
C LEU A 124 -1.59 -4.16 -10.04
N GLU A 125 -2.85 -4.44 -10.33
CA GLU A 125 -3.25 -5.41 -11.36
C GLU A 125 -3.33 -4.81 -12.77
N ASN A 126 -3.30 -3.48 -12.90
CA ASN A 126 -3.42 -2.79 -14.19
C ASN A 126 -2.08 -2.22 -14.67
N PRO A 127 -1.90 -2.01 -15.99
CA PRO A 127 -0.76 -1.28 -16.51
C PRO A 127 -0.69 0.15 -15.95
N ILE A 128 0.49 0.58 -15.53
CA ILE A 128 0.77 1.94 -15.06
C ILE A 128 1.79 2.57 -16.00
N THR A 129 1.52 3.79 -16.45
CA THR A 129 2.49 4.60 -17.20
C THR A 129 3.21 5.53 -16.23
N ILE A 130 4.54 5.51 -16.26
CA ILE A 130 5.40 6.39 -15.47
C ILE A 130 6.15 7.30 -16.43
N ILE A 131 6.03 8.61 -16.22
CA ILE A 131 6.68 9.63 -17.05
C ILE A 131 7.68 10.38 -16.17
N THR A 132 8.93 10.45 -16.61
CA THR A 132 9.99 11.20 -15.92
C THR A 132 10.26 12.50 -16.66
N THR A 133 10.29 13.60 -15.92
CA THR A 133 10.62 14.95 -16.40
C THR A 133 11.54 15.62 -15.39
N GLU A 134 12.24 16.67 -15.82
CA GLU A 134 13.02 17.56 -14.95
C GLU A 134 12.23 18.86 -14.77
N GLY A 135 12.07 19.32 -13.53
CA GLY A 135 11.32 20.54 -13.19
C GLY A 135 10.17 20.31 -12.20
N ASN A 136 9.28 21.30 -12.06
CA ASN A 136 8.16 21.23 -11.13
C ASN A 136 6.96 20.51 -11.75
N ILE A 137 6.47 19.46 -11.08
CA ILE A 137 5.27 18.71 -11.53
C ILE A 137 4.00 19.57 -11.56
N THR A 138 3.98 20.70 -10.85
CA THR A 138 2.91 21.72 -10.90
C THR A 138 2.85 22.49 -12.22
N GLU A 139 3.86 22.39 -13.08
CA GLU A 139 3.88 23.06 -14.40
C GLU A 139 3.44 22.11 -15.54
N LEU A 140 3.22 20.83 -15.24
CA LEU A 140 2.92 19.76 -16.21
C LEU A 140 1.44 19.33 -16.22
N ILE A 141 0.58 20.03 -15.46
CA ILE A 141 -0.82 19.68 -15.21
C ILE A 141 -1.70 20.92 -15.38
#